data_AF-A0A7C7WW36-F1
#
_entry.id   AF-A0A7C7WW36-F1
#
_cell.length_a   1.000
_cell.length_b   1.000
_cell.length_c   1.000
_cell.angle_alpha   90.00
_cell.angle_beta   90.00
_cell.angle_gamma   90.00
#
_symmetry.space_group_name_H-M   'P 1'
#
loop_
_entity.id
_entity.type
_entity.pdbx_description
1 polymer ?
#
loop_
_entity_poly.entity_id
_entity_poly.type
_entity_poly.pdbx_seq_one_letter_code
_entity_poly.pdbx_strand_id
1 'polypeptide(L)'
;MKQAVAGVRPAGVEEAHIMTVYPSVSATWLGRALGRLFAIRAPDIYIFRLGNLIALASIPIALVLYFGRLAPTLYRLTPSGCCYRVTNRRVVALRTEILHDQSRYKIGLAVGLSAGVFGFVMARFILMWAFPGMSWLLLLLLCLASASIGFAKGFVIACWRFEFFRETGNVPLDGFDSIEVDVRPGQSWHHAGDLVFRSGATERFRLEGVSRPEAFRQVCLKAHFAYQGVQAAT
;
A
#
# COMPACT_ATOMS: atom_id res chain seq x y z
N MET A 1 -26.01 -15.92 -23.26
CA MET A 1 -25.42 -17.22 -23.61
C MET A 1 -25.01 -17.93 -22.34
N LYS A 2 -25.41 -19.21 -22.16
CA LYS A 2 -25.14 -20.00 -20.95
C LYS A 2 -23.65 -20.37 -20.90
N GLN A 3 -22.99 -20.03 -19.79
CA GLN A 3 -21.59 -20.35 -19.54
C GLN A 3 -21.41 -21.88 -19.53
N ALA A 4 -20.60 -22.40 -20.45
CA ALA A 4 -20.45 -23.85 -20.67
C ALA A 4 -19.55 -24.55 -19.63
N VAL A 5 -18.71 -23.80 -18.90
CA VAL A 5 -17.81 -24.34 -17.88
C VAL A 5 -17.78 -23.39 -16.68
N ALA A 6 -18.14 -23.90 -15.50
CA ALA A 6 -18.09 -23.14 -14.26
C ALA A 6 -16.67 -22.62 -14.01
N GLY A 7 -16.52 -21.30 -13.84
CA GLY A 7 -15.23 -20.65 -13.58
C GLY A 7 -14.50 -20.09 -14.81
N VAL A 8 -14.83 -20.50 -16.03
CA VAL A 8 -14.28 -19.90 -17.26
C VAL A 8 -15.22 -18.79 -17.72
N ARG A 9 -14.82 -17.54 -17.54
CA ARG A 9 -15.61 -16.37 -17.95
C ARG A 9 -15.23 -15.98 -19.39
N PRO A 10 -16.14 -16.04 -20.37
CA PRO A 10 -15.85 -15.64 -21.74
C PRO A 10 -15.51 -14.14 -21.78
N ALA A 11 -14.40 -13.78 -22.45
CA ALA A 11 -13.86 -12.42 -22.50
C ALA A 11 -14.87 -11.35 -22.97
N GLY A 12 -15.85 -11.75 -23.77
CA GLY A 12 -16.89 -10.88 -24.32
C GLY A 12 -18.00 -10.47 -23.36
N VAL A 13 -18.25 -11.20 -22.27
CA VAL A 13 -19.49 -11.01 -21.46
C VAL A 13 -19.22 -10.31 -20.12
N GLU A 14 -18.12 -10.61 -19.43
CA GLU A 14 -17.87 -10.08 -18.08
C GLU A 14 -16.37 -9.91 -17.80
N GLU A 15 -15.99 -8.83 -17.09
CA GLU A 15 -14.59 -8.57 -16.73
C GLU A 15 -14.11 -9.57 -15.66
N ALA A 16 -13.23 -10.49 -16.05
CA ALA A 16 -12.66 -11.50 -15.16
C ALA A 16 -11.33 -11.02 -14.55
N HIS A 17 -11.18 -11.23 -13.25
CA HIS A 17 -9.94 -10.99 -12.53
C HIS A 17 -8.93 -12.11 -12.81
N ILE A 18 -7.74 -11.75 -13.28
CA ILE A 18 -6.66 -12.72 -13.56
C ILE A 18 -5.69 -12.76 -12.39
N MET A 19 -5.16 -11.60 -12.00
CA MET A 19 -4.27 -11.50 -10.84
C MET A 19 -4.17 -10.09 -10.26
N THR A 20 -3.75 -10.05 -9.00
CA THR A 20 -3.40 -8.81 -8.30
C THR A 20 -1.96 -8.91 -7.83
N VAL A 21 -1.16 -7.89 -8.12
CA VAL A 21 0.20 -7.75 -7.60
C VAL A 21 0.30 -6.44 -6.83
N TYR A 22 1.05 -6.47 -5.73
CA TYR A 22 1.27 -5.30 -4.90
C TYR A 22 2.69 -4.75 -5.14
N PRO A 23 2.85 -3.43 -5.30
CA PRO A 23 4.16 -2.79 -5.49
C PRO A 23 5.06 -3.06 -4.30
N SER A 24 6.35 -3.27 -4.50
CA SER A 24 7.38 -3.38 -3.48
C SER A 24 7.54 -2.08 -2.67
N VAL A 25 8.22 -2.16 -1.52
CA VAL A 25 8.59 -0.99 -0.70
C VAL A 25 9.39 0.03 -1.52
N SER A 26 10.13 -0.45 -2.53
CA SER A 26 10.90 0.35 -3.47
C SER A 26 10.07 1.19 -4.47
N ALA A 27 8.74 1.15 -4.41
CA ALA A 27 7.91 2.17 -5.07
C ALA A 27 8.08 3.54 -4.39
N THR A 28 8.31 3.57 -3.07
CA THR A 28 8.53 4.81 -2.32
C THR A 28 9.96 5.33 -2.47
N TRP A 29 10.16 6.62 -2.19
CA TRP A 29 11.50 7.20 -2.15
C TRP A 29 12.36 6.60 -1.02
N LEU A 30 11.77 6.33 0.15
CA LEU A 30 12.44 5.70 1.30
C LEU A 30 12.92 4.29 0.97
N GLY A 31 12.06 3.46 0.37
CA GLY A 31 12.44 2.11 -0.03
C GLY A 31 13.58 2.08 -1.05
N ARG A 32 13.59 3.03 -1.99
CA ARG A 32 14.70 3.20 -2.95
C ARG A 32 15.97 3.67 -2.28
N ALA A 33 15.88 4.65 -1.36
CA ALA A 33 17.04 5.14 -0.61
C ALA A 33 17.67 4.02 0.23
N LEU A 34 16.86 3.26 0.98
CA LEU A 34 17.33 2.09 1.73
C LEU A 34 17.94 1.03 0.81
N GLY A 35 17.28 0.70 -0.30
CA GLY A 35 17.83 -0.25 -1.28
C GLY A 35 19.17 0.19 -1.87
N ARG A 36 19.40 1.50 -2.05
CA ARG A 36 20.71 2.04 -2.47
C ARG A 36 21.76 1.87 -1.39
N LEU A 37 21.41 2.13 -0.13
CA LEU A 37 22.32 1.93 1.01
C LEU A 37 22.69 0.46 1.19
N PHE A 38 21.72 -0.45 1.05
CA PHE A 38 21.97 -1.89 1.17
C PHE A 38 22.78 -2.45 -0.01
N ALA A 39 22.81 -1.76 -1.14
CA ALA A 39 23.61 -2.14 -2.29
C ALA A 39 25.10 -1.79 -2.15
N ILE A 40 25.51 -1.06 -1.09
CA ILE A 40 26.92 -0.71 -0.87
C ILE A 40 27.73 -1.97 -0.53
N ARG A 41 28.71 -2.28 -1.37
CA ARG A 41 29.55 -3.48 -1.29
C ARG A 41 30.90 -3.28 -0.61
N ALA A 42 31.25 -2.07 -0.16
CA ALA A 42 32.54 -1.79 0.43
C ALA A 42 32.51 -1.95 1.97
N PRO A 43 33.42 -2.69 2.62
CA PRO A 43 34.38 -3.67 2.07
C PRO A 43 33.69 -4.99 1.65
N ASP A 44 34.19 -5.66 0.60
CA ASP A 44 33.56 -6.86 0.04
C ASP A 44 33.98 -8.15 0.79
N ILE A 45 33.78 -8.14 2.11
CA ILE A 45 34.04 -9.29 2.98
C ILE A 45 32.68 -9.92 3.29
N TYR A 46 32.40 -11.09 2.70
CA TYR A 46 31.21 -11.95 2.84
C TYR A 46 30.07 -11.44 3.77
N ILE A 47 30.29 -11.44 5.10
CA ILE A 47 29.30 -11.08 6.14
C ILE A 47 29.36 -9.60 6.54
N PHE A 48 30.53 -8.96 6.46
CA PHE A 48 30.79 -7.59 6.90
C PHE A 48 30.66 -6.55 5.78
N ARG A 49 29.85 -6.85 4.77
CA ARG A 49 29.47 -5.84 3.78
C ARG A 49 28.72 -4.73 4.50
N LEU A 50 29.15 -3.48 4.29
CA LEU A 50 28.51 -2.32 4.91
C LEU A 50 27.00 -2.29 4.60
N GLY A 51 26.60 -2.66 3.39
CA GLY A 51 25.19 -2.81 3.02
C GLY A 51 24.41 -3.80 3.88
N ASN A 52 25.02 -4.94 4.25
CA ASN A 52 24.38 -5.95 5.12
C ASN A 52 24.28 -5.47 6.57
N LEU A 53 25.30 -4.75 7.07
CA LEU A 53 25.27 -4.16 8.42
C LEU A 53 24.21 -3.06 8.51
N ILE A 54 24.10 -2.21 7.49
CA ILE A 54 23.03 -1.20 7.40
C ILE A 54 21.67 -1.88 7.28
N ALA A 55 21.55 -2.95 6.49
CA ALA A 55 20.32 -3.74 6.40
C ALA A 55 19.90 -4.30 7.77
N LEU A 56 20.84 -4.88 8.52
CA LEU A 56 20.63 -5.40 9.87
C LEU A 56 20.20 -4.28 10.84
N ALA A 57 20.91 -3.16 10.85
CA ALA A 57 20.57 -2.00 11.69
C ALA A 57 19.20 -1.39 11.34
N SER A 58 18.80 -1.47 10.07
CA SER A 58 17.55 -0.92 9.57
C SER A 58 16.34 -1.85 9.71
N ILE A 59 16.49 -3.05 10.30
CA ILE A 59 15.38 -4.00 10.52
C ILE A 59 14.14 -3.33 11.13
N PRO A 60 14.23 -2.49 12.18
CA PRO A 60 13.05 -1.84 12.75
C PRO A 60 12.33 -0.94 11.74
N ILE A 61 13.09 -0.22 10.91
CA ILE A 61 12.55 0.68 9.88
C ILE A 61 11.93 -0.15 8.75
N ALA A 62 12.60 -1.21 8.29
CA ALA A 62 12.07 -2.11 7.26
C ALA A 62 10.78 -2.79 7.73
N LEU A 63 10.69 -3.18 9.00
CA LEU A 63 9.51 -3.76 9.61
C LEU A 63 8.34 -2.76 9.62
N VAL A 64 8.60 -1.50 9.99
CA VAL A 64 7.60 -0.41 9.95
C VAL A 64 7.11 -0.18 8.52
N LEU A 65 8.00 -0.17 7.52
CA LEU A 65 7.63 -0.03 6.11
C LEU A 65 6.84 -1.25 5.58
N TYR A 66 7.20 -2.45 6.01
CA TYR A 66 6.51 -3.69 5.63
C TYR A 66 5.12 -3.79 6.27
N PHE A 67 4.98 -3.50 7.56
CA PHE A 67 3.66 -3.46 8.21
C PHE A 67 2.84 -2.25 7.78
N GLY A 68 3.46 -1.11 7.48
CA GLY A 68 2.80 0.05 6.89
C GLY A 68 2.20 -0.24 5.50
N ARG A 69 2.68 -1.27 4.80
CA ARG A 69 2.06 -1.82 3.60
C ARG A 69 0.84 -2.72 3.91
N LEU A 70 0.87 -3.48 5.01
CA LEU A 70 -0.23 -4.37 5.44
C LEU A 70 -1.39 -3.61 6.11
N ALA A 71 -1.08 -2.54 6.86
CA ALA A 71 -2.03 -1.76 7.61
C ALA A 71 -2.20 -0.36 6.97
N PRO A 72 -3.24 -0.12 6.16
CA PRO A 72 -3.57 1.23 5.69
C PRO A 72 -3.90 2.20 6.84
N THR A 73 -4.08 1.67 8.05
CA THR A 73 -4.58 2.37 9.23
C THR A 73 -3.50 3.04 10.08
N LEU A 74 -2.22 2.61 10.05
CA LEU A 74 -1.34 2.94 11.17
C LEU A 74 -0.53 4.24 11.03
N TYR A 75 -0.08 4.63 9.84
CA TYR A 75 0.71 5.86 9.70
C TYR A 75 0.58 6.41 8.30
N ARG A 76 0.14 7.68 8.22
CA ARG A 76 0.14 8.63 7.08
C ARG A 76 1.46 8.71 6.27
N LEU A 77 2.45 7.89 6.62
CA LEU A 77 3.79 7.81 6.05
C LEU A 77 3.90 6.84 4.87
N THR A 78 2.99 5.88 4.71
CA THR A 78 3.13 4.85 3.67
C THR A 78 2.03 4.99 2.60
N PRO A 79 2.33 5.52 1.39
CA PRO A 79 1.34 5.67 0.30
C PRO A 79 0.95 4.34 -0.37
N SER A 80 1.09 3.21 0.33
CA SER A 80 1.17 1.86 -0.26
C SER A 80 -0.12 1.06 -0.11
N GLY A 81 -1.27 1.72 -0.21
CA GLY A 81 -2.54 1.06 -0.54
C GLY A 81 -2.70 0.84 -2.05
N CYS A 82 -1.60 0.82 -2.82
CA CYS A 82 -1.67 0.62 -4.25
C CYS A 82 -1.64 -0.88 -4.58
N CYS A 83 -2.48 -1.35 -5.50
CA CYS A 83 -2.34 -2.67 -6.08
C CYS A 83 -2.60 -2.62 -7.59
N TYR A 84 -1.90 -3.45 -8.32
CA TYR A 84 -2.01 -3.59 -9.76
C TYR A 84 -2.83 -4.81 -10.06
N ARG A 85 -3.91 -4.62 -10.82
CA ARG A 85 -4.85 -5.68 -11.15
C ARG A 85 -4.82 -5.90 -12.66
N VAL A 86 -4.61 -7.15 -13.06
CA VAL A 86 -4.76 -7.57 -14.45
C VAL A 86 -6.12 -8.23 -14.58
N THR A 87 -6.91 -7.75 -15.52
CA THR A 87 -8.19 -8.34 -15.91
C THR A 87 -8.11 -8.88 -17.33
N ASN A 88 -9.15 -9.56 -17.77
CA ASN A 88 -9.26 -10.04 -19.15
C ASN A 88 -9.50 -8.93 -20.20
N ARG A 89 -9.50 -7.66 -19.79
CA ARG A 89 -9.72 -6.51 -20.70
C ARG A 89 -8.71 -5.40 -20.53
N ARG A 90 -8.15 -5.23 -19.33
CA ARG A 90 -7.29 -4.10 -19.00
C ARG A 90 -6.35 -4.42 -17.85
N VAL A 91 -5.30 -3.62 -17.75
CA VAL A 91 -4.44 -3.54 -16.57
C VAL A 91 -4.81 -2.26 -15.82
N VAL A 92 -5.11 -2.38 -14.53
CA VAL A 92 -5.62 -1.29 -13.70
C VAL A 92 -4.69 -1.06 -12.51
N ALA A 93 -4.35 0.21 -12.26
CA ALA A 93 -3.70 0.62 -11.02
C ALA A 93 -4.75 1.15 -10.04
N LEU A 94 -4.90 0.45 -8.93
CA LEU A 94 -5.82 0.78 -7.85
C LEU A 94 -5.02 1.43 -6.72
N ARG A 95 -5.53 2.50 -6.13
CA ARG A 95 -4.96 3.17 -4.95
C ARG A 95 -6.02 3.29 -3.89
N THR A 96 -5.68 2.94 -2.66
CA THR A 96 -6.48 3.32 -1.50
C THR A 96 -6.22 4.78 -1.19
N GLU A 97 -7.26 5.59 -1.30
CA GLU A 97 -7.23 6.99 -0.90
C GLU A 97 -7.94 7.16 0.43
N ILE A 98 -7.42 8.10 1.22
CA ILE A 98 -8.06 8.47 2.46
C ILE A 98 -8.65 9.85 2.27
N LEU A 99 -9.97 9.89 2.19
CA LEU A 99 -10.72 11.11 2.00
C LEU A 99 -11.20 11.58 3.37
N HIS A 100 -11.00 12.87 3.61
CA HIS A 100 -11.61 13.52 4.75
C HIS A 100 -13.08 13.79 4.42
N ASP A 101 -13.98 13.00 5.00
CA ASP A 101 -15.41 13.06 4.70
C ASP A 101 -16.10 13.95 5.73
N GLN A 102 -16.38 15.19 5.32
CA GLN A 102 -17.08 16.17 6.16
C GLN A 102 -18.42 15.63 6.66
N SER A 103 -19.13 14.78 5.91
CA SER A 103 -20.44 14.25 6.30
C SER A 103 -20.40 13.41 7.59
N ARG A 104 -19.23 12.85 7.94
CA ARG A 104 -19.05 11.99 9.10
C ARG A 104 -18.72 12.75 10.39
N TYR A 105 -18.73 14.08 10.41
CA TYR A 105 -18.41 14.87 11.62
C TYR A 105 -19.24 14.46 12.84
N LYS A 106 -20.53 14.12 12.65
CA LYS A 106 -21.41 13.69 13.75
C LYS A 106 -20.99 12.34 14.34
N ILE A 107 -20.58 11.41 13.48
CA ILE A 107 -20.07 10.09 13.88
C ILE A 107 -18.69 10.26 14.53
N GLY A 108 -17.84 11.12 13.95
CA GLY A 108 -16.55 11.50 14.51
C GLY A 108 -16.65 12.06 15.91
N LEU A 109 -17.61 12.97 16.14
CA LEU A 109 -17.88 13.54 17.46
C LEU A 109 -18.29 12.47 18.47
N ALA A 110 -19.21 11.57 18.10
CA ALA A 110 -19.68 10.51 18.98
C ALA A 110 -18.57 9.49 19.34
N VAL A 111 -17.75 9.09 18.35
CA VAL A 111 -16.61 8.18 18.56
C VAL A 111 -15.48 8.85 19.32
N GLY A 112 -15.23 10.13 19.08
CA GLY A 112 -14.28 10.93 19.85
C GLY A 112 -14.68 11.00 21.31
N LEU A 113 -15.94 11.31 21.61
CA LEU A 113 -16.45 11.38 22.99
C LEU A 113 -16.33 10.04 23.72
N SER A 114 -16.70 8.93 23.08
CA SER A 114 -16.58 7.61 23.70
C SER A 114 -15.13 7.20 23.94
N ALA A 115 -14.22 7.46 23.00
CA ALA A 115 -12.79 7.21 23.16
C ALA A 115 -12.15 8.09 24.25
N GLY A 116 -12.58 9.36 24.36
CA GLY A 116 -12.12 10.28 25.40
C GLY A 116 -12.55 9.83 26.81
N VAL A 117 -13.81 9.42 26.97
CA VAL A 117 -14.33 8.88 28.26
C VAL A 117 -13.63 7.58 28.62
N PHE A 118 -13.44 6.67 27.67
CA PHE A 118 -12.73 5.42 27.91
C PHE A 118 -11.26 5.66 28.30
N GLY A 119 -10.57 6.55 27.57
CA GLY A 119 -9.21 6.96 27.89
C GLY A 119 -9.08 7.57 29.28
N PHE A 120 -10.04 8.41 29.68
CA PHE A 120 -10.10 8.99 31.02
C PHE A 120 -10.23 7.93 32.12
N VAL A 121 -11.16 6.98 31.96
CA VAL A 121 -11.41 5.91 32.95
C VAL A 121 -10.19 5.00 33.08
N MET A 122 -9.58 4.60 31.96
CA MET A 122 -8.37 3.77 31.96
C MET A 122 -7.15 4.49 32.52
N ALA A 123 -6.90 5.74 32.11
CA ALA A 123 -5.78 6.53 32.64
C ALA A 123 -5.91 6.74 34.15
N ARG A 124 -7.12 7.03 34.64
CA ARG A 124 -7.39 7.14 36.08
C ARG A 124 -7.06 5.84 36.81
N PHE A 125 -7.49 4.70 36.27
CA PHE A 125 -7.24 3.39 36.87
C PHE A 125 -5.73 3.07 36.93
N ILE A 126 -5.02 3.27 35.82
CA ILE A 126 -3.57 3.01 35.71
C ILE A 126 -2.76 3.95 36.61
N LEU A 127 -3.06 5.25 36.61
CA LEU A 127 -2.32 6.24 37.41
C LEU A 127 -2.55 6.06 38.91
N MET A 128 -3.77 5.69 39.33
CA MET A 128 -4.08 5.42 40.73
C MET A 128 -3.37 4.15 41.23
N TRP A 129 -3.20 3.15 40.36
CA TRP A 129 -2.43 1.95 40.67
C TRP A 129 -0.91 2.21 40.70
N ALA A 130 -0.39 2.97 39.72
CA ALA A 130 1.04 3.22 39.58
C ALA A 130 1.60 4.23 40.60
N PHE A 131 0.80 5.19 41.06
CA PHE A 131 1.25 6.29 41.92
C PHE A 131 0.25 6.63 43.03
N PRO A 132 0.16 5.81 44.10
CA PRO A 132 -0.84 5.96 45.17
C PRO A 132 -0.67 7.24 46.04
N GLY A 133 0.44 7.98 45.88
CA GLY A 133 0.71 9.24 46.62
C GLY A 133 0.62 10.52 45.79
N MET A 134 0.21 10.43 44.51
CA MET A 134 0.13 11.60 43.62
C MET A 134 -1.03 12.52 44.03
N SER A 135 -0.82 13.85 43.99
CA SER A 135 -1.88 14.80 44.32
C SER A 135 -3.06 14.68 43.34
N TRP A 136 -4.27 14.82 43.87
CA TRP A 136 -5.50 14.61 43.10
C TRP A 136 -5.63 15.58 41.90
N LEU A 137 -5.13 16.81 42.03
CA LEU A 137 -5.09 17.81 40.97
C LEU A 137 -4.20 17.37 39.78
N LEU A 138 -3.03 16.78 40.08
CA LEU A 138 -2.10 16.29 39.05
C LEU A 138 -2.66 15.06 38.33
N LEU A 139 -3.29 14.15 39.08
CA LEU A 139 -4.01 13.01 38.50
C LEU A 139 -5.15 13.47 37.58
N LEU A 140 -5.91 14.48 37.98
CA LEU A 140 -7.02 15.00 37.19
C LEU A 140 -6.53 15.68 35.91
N LEU A 141 -5.47 16.47 35.98
CA LEU A 141 -4.83 17.08 34.80
C LEU A 141 -4.31 16.03 33.81
N LEU A 142 -3.63 14.99 34.28
CA LEU A 142 -3.14 13.90 33.44
C LEU A 142 -4.28 13.10 32.79
N CYS A 143 -5.37 12.86 33.54
CA CYS A 143 -6.55 12.20 32.99
C CYS A 143 -7.23 13.07 31.93
N LEU A 144 -7.39 14.38 32.14
CA LEU A 144 -7.94 15.29 31.13
C LEU A 144 -7.06 15.40 29.87
N ALA A 145 -5.74 15.40 30.04
CA ALA A 145 -4.79 15.35 28.92
C ALA A 145 -4.92 14.05 28.12
N SER A 146 -5.05 12.90 28.78
CA SER A 146 -5.29 11.62 28.09
C SER A 146 -6.65 11.56 27.39
N ALA A 147 -7.69 12.13 28.00
CA ALA A 147 -9.05 12.18 27.44
C ALA A 147 -9.11 13.06 26.18
N SER A 148 -8.42 14.21 26.18
CA SER A 148 -8.33 15.10 25.02
C SER A 148 -7.52 14.47 23.87
N ILE A 149 -6.45 13.74 24.18
CA ILE A 149 -5.70 12.95 23.17
C ILE A 149 -6.58 11.82 22.60
N GLY A 150 -7.30 11.09 23.44
CA GLY A 150 -8.23 10.03 23.04
C GLY A 150 -9.36 10.57 22.16
N PHE A 151 -9.94 11.70 22.56
CA PHE A 151 -10.97 12.42 21.80
C PHE A 151 -10.46 12.86 20.44
N ALA A 152 -9.31 13.55 20.39
CA ALA A 152 -8.74 14.04 19.15
C ALA A 152 -8.41 12.88 18.18
N LYS A 153 -7.82 11.79 18.69
CA LYS A 153 -7.52 10.60 17.87
C LYS A 153 -8.80 9.90 17.38
N GLY A 154 -9.77 9.67 18.26
CA GLY A 154 -11.04 9.03 17.91
C GLY A 154 -11.84 9.85 16.90
N PHE A 155 -11.90 11.16 17.10
CA PHE A 155 -12.55 12.10 16.19
C PHE A 155 -11.89 12.11 14.81
N VAL A 156 -10.56 12.24 14.76
CA VAL A 156 -9.81 12.23 13.51
C VAL A 156 -10.01 10.90 12.78
N ILE A 157 -9.85 9.76 13.44
CA ILE A 157 -10.00 8.44 12.79
C ILE A 157 -11.41 8.25 12.23
N ALA A 158 -12.46 8.61 12.98
CA ALA A 158 -13.83 8.39 12.55
C ALA A 158 -14.32 9.38 11.48
N CYS A 159 -13.69 10.56 11.37
CA CYS A 159 -13.92 11.51 10.28
C CYS A 159 -13.22 11.10 8.96
N TRP A 160 -12.38 10.07 8.99
CA TRP A 160 -11.66 9.60 7.80
C TRP A 160 -12.46 8.47 7.15
N ARG A 161 -12.76 8.61 5.86
CA ARG A 161 -13.36 7.54 5.05
C ARG A 161 -12.26 6.88 4.23
N PHE A 162 -12.13 5.57 4.41
CA PHE A 162 -11.24 4.76 3.60
C PHE A 162 -11.98 4.36 2.33
N GLU A 163 -11.53 4.88 1.19
CA GLU A 163 -12.00 4.41 -0.12
C GLU A 163 -10.95 3.43 -0.64
N PHE A 164 -11.22 2.15 -0.43
CA PHE A 164 -10.35 1.07 -0.87
C PHE A 164 -10.45 0.90 -2.38
N PHE A 165 -9.30 0.80 -3.04
CA PHE A 165 -9.19 0.47 -4.47
C PHE A 165 -9.87 1.45 -5.44
N ARG A 166 -9.60 2.74 -5.29
CA ARG A 166 -9.95 3.73 -6.33
C ARG A 166 -9.10 3.49 -7.57
N GLU A 167 -9.70 3.44 -8.75
CA GLU A 167 -8.95 3.38 -10.02
C GLU A 167 -8.18 4.70 -10.22
N THR A 168 -6.85 4.63 -10.27
CA THR A 168 -5.98 5.79 -10.55
C THR A 168 -5.58 5.89 -12.00
N GLY A 169 -5.63 4.77 -12.71
CA GLY A 169 -5.37 4.69 -14.13
C GLY A 169 -5.57 3.27 -14.61
N ASN A 170 -5.82 3.13 -15.91
CA ASN A 170 -5.92 1.86 -16.56
C ASN A 170 -5.37 1.95 -17.99
N VAL A 171 -4.94 0.81 -18.50
CA VAL A 171 -4.63 0.64 -19.92
C VAL A 171 -5.37 -0.60 -20.40
N PRO A 172 -6.17 -0.51 -21.47
CA PRO A 172 -6.82 -1.68 -22.04
C PRO A 172 -5.77 -2.62 -22.66
N LEU A 173 -6.09 -3.91 -22.77
CA LEU A 173 -5.15 -4.90 -23.26
C LEU A 173 -4.76 -4.64 -24.72
N ASP A 174 -5.60 -4.01 -25.53
CA ASP A 174 -5.26 -3.55 -26.89
C ASP A 174 -4.50 -2.20 -26.93
N GLY A 175 -4.37 -1.52 -25.79
CA GLY A 175 -3.82 -0.17 -25.71
C GLY A 175 -2.29 -0.08 -25.65
N PHE A 176 -1.59 -1.20 -25.74
CA PHE A 176 -0.12 -1.26 -25.72
C PHE A 176 0.39 -2.41 -26.60
N ASP A 177 1.60 -2.21 -27.15
CA ASP A 177 2.27 -3.19 -28.03
C ASP A 177 3.46 -3.85 -27.32
N SER A 178 4.07 -3.14 -26.37
CA SER A 178 5.24 -3.61 -25.64
C SER A 178 5.22 -3.17 -24.18
N ILE A 179 5.91 -3.97 -23.36
CA ILE A 179 6.10 -3.71 -21.93
C ILE A 179 7.60 -3.75 -21.66
N GLU A 180 8.15 -2.65 -21.18
CA GLU A 180 9.55 -2.52 -20.79
C GLU A 180 9.69 -2.57 -19.26
N VAL A 181 10.79 -3.14 -18.77
CA VAL A 181 11.14 -3.17 -17.35
C VAL A 181 12.23 -2.14 -17.10
N ASP A 182 11.91 -1.12 -16.32
CA ASP A 182 12.84 -0.04 -15.92
C ASP A 182 13.21 -0.22 -14.43
N VAL A 183 14.44 -0.66 -14.16
CA VAL A 183 14.92 -0.90 -12.79
C VAL A 183 15.73 0.31 -12.31
N ARG A 184 15.11 1.12 -11.45
CA ARG A 184 15.75 2.31 -10.87
C ARG A 184 16.76 1.94 -9.77
N PRO A 185 17.77 2.79 -9.50
CA PRO A 185 18.75 2.52 -8.45
C PRO A 185 18.08 2.32 -7.08
N GLY A 186 18.40 1.20 -6.44
CA GLY A 186 17.83 0.74 -5.17
C GLY A 186 16.65 -0.23 -5.32
N GLN A 187 16.00 -0.31 -6.48
CA GLN A 187 14.92 -1.30 -6.70
C GLN A 187 15.47 -2.72 -6.93
N SER A 188 16.66 -2.83 -7.53
CA SER A 188 17.32 -4.11 -7.82
C SER A 188 17.55 -4.96 -6.55
N TRP A 189 17.92 -4.33 -5.44
CA TRP A 189 18.09 -5.02 -4.14
C TRP A 189 16.77 -5.61 -3.62
N HIS A 190 15.63 -4.96 -3.90
CA HIS A 190 14.29 -5.44 -3.54
C HIS A 190 13.66 -6.35 -4.60
N HIS A 191 14.41 -6.76 -5.64
CA HIS A 191 13.91 -7.53 -6.78
C HIS A 191 12.65 -6.91 -7.42
N ALA A 192 12.63 -5.59 -7.53
CA ALA A 192 11.51 -4.82 -8.04
C ALA A 192 11.94 -3.93 -9.21
N GLY A 193 10.98 -3.50 -10.01
CA GLY A 193 11.20 -2.60 -11.13
C GLY A 193 9.90 -1.95 -11.58
N ASP A 194 10.00 -0.84 -12.29
CA ASP A 194 8.85 -0.18 -12.90
C ASP A 194 8.51 -0.91 -14.22
N LEU A 195 7.21 -1.07 -14.50
CA LEU A 195 6.74 -1.59 -15.78
C LEU A 195 6.15 -0.47 -16.60
N VAL A 196 6.70 -0.27 -17.79
CA VAL A 196 6.33 0.79 -18.71
C VAL A 196 5.61 0.17 -19.90
N PHE A 197 4.32 0.45 -20.02
CA PHE A 197 3.48 0.04 -21.15
C PHE A 197 3.61 1.08 -22.25
N ARG A 198 4.03 0.65 -23.44
CA ARG A 198 4.26 1.51 -24.60
C ARG A 198 3.40 1.06 -25.77
N SER A 199 2.94 2.04 -26.53
CA SER A 199 2.41 1.83 -27.88
C SER A 199 3.31 2.59 -28.85
N GLY A 200 4.08 1.84 -29.64
CA GLY A 200 5.22 2.38 -30.39
C GLY A 200 6.21 3.14 -29.50
N ALA A 201 6.44 4.42 -29.81
CA ALA A 201 7.37 5.30 -29.09
C ALA A 201 6.76 6.01 -27.86
N THR A 202 5.45 5.90 -27.64
CA THR A 202 4.74 6.67 -26.61
C THR A 202 4.48 5.83 -25.36
N GLU A 203 4.90 6.34 -24.20
CA GLU A 203 4.54 5.78 -22.88
C GLU A 203 3.05 6.02 -22.61
N ARG A 204 2.27 4.93 -22.49
CA ARG A 204 0.83 4.98 -22.24
C ARG A 204 0.50 4.84 -20.75
N PHE A 205 1.25 3.98 -20.06
CA PHE A 205 0.96 3.67 -18.67
C PHE A 205 2.22 3.14 -17.95
N ARG A 206 2.36 3.45 -16.67
CA ARG A 206 3.50 3.00 -15.85
C ARG A 206 3.02 2.45 -14.51
N LEU A 207 3.54 1.29 -14.15
CA LEU A 207 3.37 0.68 -12.83
C LEU A 207 4.68 0.80 -12.06
N GLU A 208 4.65 1.39 -10.88
CA GLU A 208 5.86 1.69 -10.11
C GLU A 208 6.22 0.56 -9.13
N GLY A 209 7.50 0.21 -9.08
CA GLY A 209 8.06 -0.70 -8.09
C GLY A 209 7.39 -2.07 -8.06
N VAL A 210 6.98 -2.62 -9.20
CA VAL A 210 6.36 -3.95 -9.29
C VAL A 210 7.33 -5.00 -8.76
N SER A 211 6.87 -5.82 -7.81
CA SER A 211 7.68 -6.93 -7.30
C SER A 211 7.79 -8.01 -8.36
N ARG A 212 9.01 -8.51 -8.60
CA ARG A 212 9.31 -9.51 -9.66
C ARG A 212 8.75 -9.05 -11.03
N PRO A 213 9.25 -7.93 -11.57
CA PRO A 213 8.65 -7.26 -12.73
C PRO A 213 8.57 -8.16 -13.97
N GLU A 214 9.57 -9.02 -14.21
CA GLU A 214 9.57 -9.94 -15.35
C GLU A 214 8.43 -10.98 -15.31
N ALA A 215 8.19 -11.56 -14.12
CA ALA A 215 7.11 -12.53 -13.96
C ALA A 215 5.75 -11.88 -14.24
N PHE A 216 5.54 -10.66 -13.75
CA PHE A 216 4.30 -9.92 -13.97
C PHE A 216 4.17 -9.43 -15.43
N ARG A 217 5.26 -9.02 -16.07
CA ARG A 217 5.33 -8.71 -17.50
C ARG A 217 4.87 -9.88 -18.35
N GLN A 218 5.37 -11.08 -18.09
CA GLN A 218 4.96 -12.29 -18.81
C GLN A 218 3.47 -12.56 -18.70
N VAL A 219 2.86 -12.29 -17.54
CA VAL A 219 1.42 -12.43 -17.38
C VAL A 219 0.68 -11.41 -18.23
N CYS A 220 1.09 -10.13 -18.17
CA CYS A 220 0.45 -9.08 -18.95
C CYS A 220 0.51 -9.37 -20.45
N LEU A 221 1.66 -9.85 -20.95
CA LEU A 221 1.81 -10.27 -22.34
C LEU A 221 0.94 -11.49 -22.69
N LYS A 222 0.86 -12.50 -21.80
CA LYS A 222 -0.03 -13.65 -22.00
C LYS A 222 -1.50 -13.23 -22.08
N ALA A 223 -1.92 -12.31 -21.20
CA ALA A 223 -3.27 -11.76 -21.21
C ALA A 223 -3.54 -10.96 -22.49
N HIS A 224 -2.58 -10.15 -22.93
CA HIS A 224 -2.63 -9.40 -24.18
C HIS A 224 -2.80 -10.31 -25.41
N PHE A 225 -1.96 -11.34 -25.57
CA PHE A 225 -2.06 -12.27 -26.68
C PHE A 225 -3.36 -13.09 -26.65
N ALA A 226 -3.80 -13.51 -25.47
CA ALA A 226 -5.09 -14.20 -25.33
C ALA A 226 -6.26 -13.29 -25.74
N TYR A 227 -6.21 -12.01 -25.36
CA TYR A 227 -7.22 -11.01 -25.72
C TYR A 227 -7.26 -10.75 -27.23
N GLN A 228 -6.09 -10.52 -27.85
CA GLN A 228 -5.98 -10.32 -29.31
C GLN A 228 -6.42 -11.56 -30.09
N GLY A 229 -6.07 -12.77 -29.63
CA GLY A 229 -6.48 -14.02 -30.27
C GLY A 229 -8.00 -14.21 -30.28
N VAL A 230 -8.70 -13.78 -29.21
CA VAL A 230 -10.17 -13.80 -29.16
C VAL A 230 -10.76 -12.74 -30.08
N GLN A 231 -10.21 -11.52 -30.12
CA GLN A 231 -10.66 -10.48 -31.04
C GLN A 231 -10.50 -10.89 -32.51
N ALA A 232 -9.39 -11.53 -32.87
CA ALA A 232 -9.15 -11.97 -34.25
C ALA A 232 -10.07 -13.12 -34.71
N ALA A 233 -10.63 -13.88 -33.76
CA ALA A 233 -11.50 -15.02 -34.03
C ALA A 233 -13.00 -14.66 -34.02
N THR A 234 -13.35 -13.41 -33.67
CA THR A 234 -14.73 -12.89 -33.64
C THR A 234 -14.98 -12.06 -34.90
#